data_AF-K1TDN2-F1
#
_entry.id   AF-K1TDN2-F1
#
_cell.length_a   1.000
_cell.length_b   1.000
_cell.length_c   1.000
_cell.angle_alpha   90.00
_cell.angle_beta   90.00
_cell.angle_gamma   90.00
#
_symmetry.space_group_name_H-M   'P 1'
#
loop_
_entity.id
_entity.type
_entity.pdbx_description
1 polymer ?
#
loop_
_entity_poly.entity_id
_entity_poly.type
_entity_poly.pdbx_seq_one_letter_code
_entity_poly.pdbx_strand_id
1 'polypeptide(L)'
;MKKFRLEKIEILPEKNANPIYNELESKAHTAYEAEKLFYTCIEQGDTERLSYTMDEFFSNGLVIGKLSENNLRQMQYWAVSCITLAIRYAIEGGLCESEAYEMSDKMIRRVDSMTSSESIPPFLQEKAIELTNLVRYSSIGKDYPPPVRKCISYIKENLEKKLTLGGLSKVCSLSPDYLSALFKKTTGQNISRFILRQKLELSKSLLNGKYDYS
;
A
#
# COMPACT_ATOMS: atom_id res chain seq x y z
N MET A 1 -6.00 18.11 1.74
CA MET A 1 -6.53 16.96 2.49
C MET A 1 -7.42 17.46 3.61
N LYS A 2 -8.70 17.07 3.62
CA LYS A 2 -9.60 17.36 4.75
C LYS A 2 -9.17 16.51 5.95
N LYS A 3 -9.15 17.10 7.14
CA LYS A 3 -8.83 16.41 8.41
C LYS A 3 -9.82 15.27 8.63
N PHE A 4 -9.29 14.09 8.96
CA PHE A 4 -10.01 12.91 9.43
C PHE A 4 -11.00 13.30 10.55
N ARG A 5 -12.28 12.93 10.43
CA ARG A 5 -13.28 13.11 11.50
C ARG A 5 -13.66 11.74 12.06
N LEU A 6 -13.26 11.49 13.30
CA LEU A 6 -13.56 10.28 14.07
C LEU A 6 -15.05 10.07 14.35
N GLU A 7 -15.87 11.11 14.15
CA GLU A 7 -17.31 11.18 14.48
C GLU A 7 -18.21 10.25 13.65
N LYS A 8 -17.64 9.36 12.81
CA LYS A 8 -18.39 8.55 11.83
C LYS A 8 -18.07 7.06 11.84
N ILE A 9 -17.38 6.55 12.86
CA ILE A 9 -17.23 5.10 13.07
C ILE A 9 -18.33 4.66 14.03
N GLU A 10 -19.31 3.91 13.53
CA GLU A 10 -20.40 3.32 14.29
C GLU A 10 -20.05 1.87 14.63
N ILE A 11 -20.32 1.43 15.87
CA ILE A 11 -20.07 0.04 16.27
C ILE A 11 -21.39 -0.72 16.19
N LEU A 12 -21.42 -1.81 15.42
CA LEU A 12 -22.58 -2.71 15.33
C LEU A 12 -22.82 -3.32 16.72
N PRO A 13 -23.99 -3.07 17.34
CA PRO A 13 -24.32 -3.67 18.63
C PRO A 13 -24.54 -5.18 18.48
N GLU A 14 -24.49 -5.91 19.60
CA GLU A 14 -24.88 -7.32 19.60
C GLU A 14 -26.34 -7.49 19.13
N LYS A 15 -26.63 -8.63 18.50
CA LYS A 15 -27.94 -8.97 17.90
C LYS A 15 -29.12 -8.99 18.89
N ASN A 16 -28.85 -8.80 20.18
CA ASN A 16 -29.84 -8.85 21.26
C ASN A 16 -30.77 -7.62 21.20
N ALA A 17 -31.86 -7.76 20.42
CA ALA A 17 -33.05 -6.90 20.41
C ALA A 17 -32.81 -5.37 20.33
N ASN A 18 -31.72 -4.95 19.67
CA ASN A 18 -31.50 -3.52 19.42
C ASN A 18 -32.26 -3.10 18.15
N PRO A 19 -33.21 -2.14 18.21
CA PRO A 19 -34.04 -1.75 17.07
C PRO A 19 -33.23 -1.15 15.90
N ILE A 20 -32.00 -0.72 16.14
CA ILE A 20 -31.10 -0.14 15.13
C ILE A 20 -30.21 -1.24 14.48
N TYR A 21 -30.22 -2.48 14.99
CA TYR A 21 -29.36 -3.57 14.50
C TYR A 21 -29.56 -3.84 13.01
N ASN A 22 -30.82 -3.99 12.55
CA ASN A 22 -31.11 -4.28 11.14
C ASN A 22 -30.71 -3.12 10.21
N GLU A 23 -30.76 -1.87 10.71
CA GLU A 23 -30.36 -0.68 9.94
C GLU A 23 -28.83 -0.58 9.82
N LEU A 24 -28.10 -0.87 10.90
CA LEU A 24 -26.63 -0.93 10.90
C LEU A 24 -26.08 -2.17 10.19
N GLU A 25 -26.78 -3.30 10.22
CA GLU A 25 -26.44 -4.52 9.48
C GLU A 25 -26.60 -4.29 7.97
N SER A 26 -27.68 -3.62 7.55
CA SER A 26 -27.85 -3.19 6.16
C SER A 26 -26.74 -2.22 5.70
N LYS A 27 -26.33 -1.27 6.55
CA LYS A 27 -25.18 -0.39 6.28
C LYS A 27 -23.85 -1.16 6.24
N ALA A 28 -23.68 -2.19 7.07
CA ALA A 28 -22.50 -3.06 7.06
C ALA A 28 -22.39 -3.88 5.75
N HIS A 29 -23.51 -4.28 5.14
CA HIS A 29 -23.50 -4.91 3.81
C HIS A 29 -23.07 -3.93 2.70
N THR A 30 -23.54 -2.68 2.72
CA THR A 30 -23.03 -1.63 1.82
C THR A 30 -21.55 -1.33 2.07
N ALA A 31 -21.07 -1.53 3.30
CA ALA A 31 -19.67 -1.38 3.66
C ALA A 31 -18.75 -2.46 3.05
N TYR A 32 -19.24 -3.67 2.75
CA TYR A 32 -18.42 -4.73 2.15
C TYR A 32 -18.00 -4.41 0.70
N GLU A 33 -18.91 -3.91 -0.13
CA GLU A 33 -18.56 -3.52 -1.51
C GLU A 33 -17.58 -2.34 -1.52
N ALA A 34 -17.80 -1.38 -0.63
CA ALA A 34 -16.91 -0.25 -0.47
C ALA A 34 -15.53 -0.66 0.11
N GLU A 35 -15.49 -1.65 1.00
CA GLU A 35 -14.27 -2.24 1.55
C GLU A 35 -13.47 -2.95 0.44
N LYS A 36 -14.16 -3.75 -0.38
CA LYS A 36 -13.56 -4.40 -1.53
C LYS A 36 -12.98 -3.38 -2.50
N LEU A 37 -13.73 -2.32 -2.82
CA LEU A 37 -13.26 -1.24 -3.69
C LEU A 37 -12.00 -0.57 -3.13
N PHE A 38 -11.99 -0.28 -1.82
CA PHE A 38 -10.84 0.30 -1.14
C PHE A 38 -9.58 -0.58 -1.31
N TYR A 39 -9.68 -1.87 -1.03
CA TYR A 39 -8.52 -2.78 -1.14
C TYR A 39 -8.11 -3.05 -2.59
N THR A 40 -9.04 -3.08 -3.54
CA THR A 40 -8.72 -3.13 -4.98
C THR A 40 -7.92 -1.90 -5.44
N CYS A 41 -8.14 -0.72 -4.84
CA CYS A 41 -7.30 0.44 -5.13
C CYS A 41 -5.84 0.22 -4.68
N ILE A 42 -5.63 -0.46 -3.54
CA ILE A 42 -4.29 -0.82 -3.06
C ILE A 42 -3.63 -1.80 -4.03
N GLU A 43 -4.34 -2.86 -4.41
CA GLU A 43 -3.88 -3.87 -5.38
C GLU A 43 -3.46 -3.25 -6.72
N GLN A 44 -4.23 -2.27 -7.20
CA GLN A 44 -3.95 -1.58 -8.46
C GLN A 44 -2.87 -0.49 -8.33
N GLY A 45 -2.44 -0.18 -7.11
CA GLY A 45 -1.54 0.94 -6.85
C GLY A 45 -2.19 2.29 -7.22
N ASP A 46 -3.51 2.43 -7.14
CA ASP A 46 -4.23 3.66 -7.50
C ASP A 46 -4.47 4.56 -6.28
N THR A 47 -3.51 5.44 -5.99
CA THR A 47 -3.60 6.40 -4.87
C THR A 47 -4.69 7.46 -5.04
N GLU A 48 -5.04 7.82 -6.28
CA GLU A 48 -6.04 8.87 -6.51
C GLU A 48 -7.43 8.34 -6.20
N ARG A 49 -7.75 7.16 -6.76
CA ARG A 49 -9.01 6.47 -6.47
C ARG A 49 -9.10 6.02 -5.02
N LEU A 50 -7.99 5.62 -4.42
CA LEU A 50 -7.94 5.32 -2.98
C LEU A 50 -8.36 6.53 -2.15
N SER A 51 -7.84 7.73 -2.45
CA SER A 51 -8.21 8.95 -1.71
C SER A 51 -9.69 9.28 -1.82
N TYR A 52 -10.28 9.12 -3.02
CA TYR A 52 -11.72 9.32 -3.21
C TYR A 52 -12.54 8.28 -2.43
N THR A 53 -12.15 7.01 -2.54
CA THR A 53 -12.83 5.90 -1.85
C THR A 53 -12.75 6.08 -0.34
N MET A 54 -11.61 6.53 0.20
CA MET A 54 -11.48 6.90 1.62
C MET A 54 -12.46 7.99 2.04
N ASP A 55 -12.52 9.10 1.29
CA ASP A 55 -13.40 10.21 1.61
C ASP A 55 -14.88 9.76 1.60
N GLU A 56 -15.27 8.87 0.69
CA GLU A 56 -16.59 8.26 0.62
C GLU A 56 -16.84 7.29 1.80
N PHE A 57 -15.88 6.41 2.08
CA PHE A 57 -15.91 5.45 3.18
C PHE A 57 -16.11 6.13 4.54
N PHE A 58 -15.43 7.26 4.75
CA PHE A 58 -15.57 8.05 5.97
C PHE A 58 -16.79 8.99 5.94
N SER A 59 -17.33 9.33 4.77
CA SER A 59 -18.50 10.20 4.69
C SER A 59 -19.81 9.47 4.99
N ASN A 60 -19.90 8.21 4.58
CA ASN A 60 -21.12 7.40 4.66
C ASN A 60 -21.31 6.70 6.02
N GLY A 61 -20.32 6.78 6.91
CA GLY A 61 -20.34 6.13 8.22
C GLY A 61 -19.84 4.69 8.12
N LEU A 62 -18.77 4.38 8.86
CA LEU A 62 -18.19 3.05 8.88
C LEU A 62 -18.79 2.25 10.02
N VAL A 63 -19.51 1.17 9.70
CA VAL A 63 -20.01 0.23 10.70
C VAL A 63 -18.99 -0.88 10.92
N ILE A 64 -18.42 -0.95 12.13
CA ILE A 64 -17.51 -2.04 12.53
C ILE A 64 -18.16 -2.93 13.58
N GLY A 65 -17.87 -4.24 13.56
CA GLY A 65 -18.35 -5.14 14.60
C GLY A 65 -17.81 -4.78 15.99
N LYS A 66 -18.54 -5.13 17.05
CA LYS A 66 -18.03 -5.09 18.43
C LYS A 66 -17.02 -6.23 18.65
N LEU A 67 -15.75 -5.86 18.83
CA LEU A 67 -14.59 -6.75 19.00
C LEU A 67 -14.03 -6.71 20.44
N SER A 68 -14.29 -5.64 21.18
CA SER A 68 -13.83 -5.47 22.57
C SER A 68 -14.69 -4.49 23.35
N GLU A 69 -14.76 -4.67 24.67
CA GLU A 69 -15.30 -3.67 25.59
C GLU A 69 -14.37 -2.49 25.85
N ASN A 70 -13.07 -2.66 25.60
CA ASN A 70 -12.12 -1.57 25.72
C ASN A 70 -12.00 -0.83 24.37
N ASN A 71 -12.28 0.47 24.35
CA ASN A 71 -12.29 1.30 23.13
C ASN A 71 -10.94 1.30 22.39
N LEU A 72 -9.82 1.35 23.12
CA LEU A 72 -8.50 1.27 22.50
C LEU A 72 -8.29 -0.09 21.86
N ARG A 73 -8.59 -1.18 22.58
CA ARG A 73 -8.41 -2.55 22.10
C ARG A 73 -9.33 -2.89 20.93
N GLN A 74 -10.56 -2.38 20.94
CA GLN A 74 -11.50 -2.42 19.82
C GLN A 74 -10.84 -1.89 18.54
N MET A 75 -10.25 -0.70 18.62
CA MET A 75 -9.60 -0.06 17.47
C MET A 75 -8.30 -0.77 17.07
N GLN A 76 -7.55 -1.32 18.02
CA GLN A 76 -6.35 -2.14 17.74
C GLN A 76 -6.72 -3.41 16.96
N TYR A 77 -7.76 -4.14 17.37
CA TYR A 77 -8.22 -5.34 16.65
C TYR A 77 -8.75 -5.02 15.25
N TRP A 78 -9.50 -3.93 15.13
CA TRP A 78 -9.96 -3.46 13.83
C TRP A 78 -8.78 -3.11 12.91
N ALA A 79 -7.77 -2.41 13.44
CA ALA A 79 -6.56 -2.07 12.70
C ALA A 79 -5.79 -3.30 12.22
N VAL A 80 -5.60 -4.31 13.07
CA VAL A 80 -4.93 -5.57 12.68
C VAL A 80 -5.67 -6.26 11.53
N SER A 81 -7.01 -6.24 11.56
CA SER A 81 -7.84 -6.80 10.48
C SER A 81 -7.63 -6.03 9.17
N CYS A 82 -7.65 -4.69 9.24
CA CYS A 82 -7.43 -3.84 8.08
C CYS A 82 -6.04 -4.04 7.46
N ILE A 83 -5.01 -4.15 8.31
CA ILE A 83 -3.61 -4.39 7.89
C ILE A 83 -3.53 -5.73 7.17
N THR A 84 -4.09 -6.78 7.76
CA THR A 84 -4.05 -8.13 7.20
C THR A 84 -4.65 -8.17 5.79
N LEU A 85 -5.78 -7.50 5.57
CA LEU A 85 -6.40 -7.43 4.26
C LEU A 85 -5.57 -6.59 3.27
N ALA A 86 -5.15 -5.39 3.67
CA ALA A 86 -4.36 -4.50 2.82
C ALA A 86 -3.08 -5.19 2.30
N ILE A 87 -2.40 -5.96 3.16
CA ILE A 87 -1.18 -6.69 2.83
C ILE A 87 -1.43 -7.80 1.80
N ARG A 88 -2.53 -8.55 1.93
CA ARG A 88 -2.90 -9.57 0.94
C ARG A 88 -3.13 -8.95 -0.44
N TYR A 89 -3.93 -7.88 -0.51
CA TYR A 89 -4.18 -7.18 -1.78
C TYR A 89 -2.91 -6.52 -2.34
N ALA A 90 -2.00 -6.05 -1.49
CA ALA A 90 -0.72 -5.53 -1.95
C ALA A 90 0.16 -6.61 -2.61
N ILE A 91 0.19 -7.82 -2.03
CA ILE A 91 0.90 -8.98 -2.61
C ILE A 91 0.29 -9.35 -3.96
N GLU A 92 -1.04 -9.44 -4.06
CA GLU A 92 -1.74 -9.68 -5.33
C GLU A 92 -1.43 -8.57 -6.37
N GLY A 93 -1.33 -7.32 -5.91
CA GLY A 93 -0.89 -6.18 -6.69
C GLY A 93 0.56 -6.28 -7.21
N GLY A 94 1.36 -7.20 -6.66
CA GLY A 94 2.73 -7.50 -7.08
C GLY A 94 3.80 -6.92 -6.17
N LEU A 95 3.45 -6.52 -4.94
CA LEU A 95 4.44 -6.26 -3.91
C LEU A 95 5.11 -7.57 -3.47
N CYS A 96 6.42 -7.55 -3.23
CA CYS A 96 7.14 -8.72 -2.74
C CYS A 96 6.62 -9.12 -1.37
N GLU A 97 6.42 -10.43 -1.13
CA GLU A 97 5.93 -10.96 0.15
C GLU A 97 6.80 -10.51 1.33
N SER A 98 8.14 -10.54 1.19
CA SER A 98 9.04 -10.13 2.27
C SER A 98 8.86 -8.67 2.67
N GLU A 99 8.70 -7.78 1.68
CA GLU A 99 8.47 -6.34 1.89
C GLU A 99 7.08 -6.09 2.49
N ALA A 100 6.06 -6.82 2.00
CA ALA A 100 4.71 -6.73 2.50
C ALA A 100 4.59 -7.19 3.97
N TYR A 101 5.19 -8.33 4.32
CA TYR A 101 5.18 -8.83 5.70
C TYR A 101 6.01 -7.94 6.63
N GLU A 102 7.16 -7.42 6.18
CA GLU A 102 7.95 -6.47 6.99
C GLU A 102 7.14 -5.20 7.30
N MET A 103 6.39 -4.68 6.32
CA MET A 103 5.49 -3.55 6.54
C MET A 103 4.35 -3.90 7.53
N SER A 104 3.72 -5.06 7.35
CA SER A 104 2.69 -5.58 8.27
C SER A 104 3.17 -5.59 9.72
N ASP A 105 4.32 -6.20 9.99
CA ASP A 105 4.87 -6.34 11.33
C ASP A 105 5.15 -4.99 11.99
N LYS A 106 5.74 -4.05 11.23
CA LYS A 106 5.99 -2.68 11.71
C LYS A 106 4.70 -1.95 12.06
N MET A 107 3.67 -2.08 11.22
CA MET A 107 2.37 -1.46 11.45
C MET A 107 1.67 -2.05 12.67
N ILE A 108 1.64 -3.37 12.81
CA ILE A 108 0.99 -4.05 13.94
C ILE A 108 1.69 -3.70 15.25
N ARG A 109 3.04 -3.73 15.31
CA ARG A 109 3.79 -3.29 16.49
C ARG A 109 3.52 -1.83 16.82
N ARG A 110 3.38 -0.97 15.80
CA ARG A 110 3.03 0.43 16.03
C ARG A 110 1.64 0.55 16.66
N VAL A 111 0.64 -0.13 16.13
CA VAL A 111 -0.74 -0.16 16.64
C VAL A 111 -0.79 -0.68 18.09
N ASP A 112 -0.04 -1.74 18.40
CA ASP A 112 0.06 -2.30 19.75
C ASP A 112 0.62 -1.27 20.76
N SER A 113 1.59 -0.46 20.35
CA SER A 113 2.19 0.60 21.19
C SER A 113 1.32 1.87 21.35
N MET A 114 0.22 2.00 20.61
CA MET A 114 -0.63 3.20 20.65
C MET A 114 -1.52 3.21 21.88
N THR A 115 -1.67 4.40 22.47
CA THR A 115 -2.44 4.62 23.71
C THR A 115 -3.74 5.41 23.49
N SER A 116 -4.04 5.80 22.25
CA SER A 116 -5.23 6.57 21.89
C SER A 116 -5.95 5.92 20.71
N SER A 117 -7.22 5.62 20.91
CA SER A 117 -8.09 4.99 19.91
C SER A 117 -8.29 5.92 18.70
N GLU A 118 -8.25 7.22 18.95
CA GLU A 118 -8.44 8.32 18.01
C GLU A 118 -7.26 8.47 17.03
N SER A 119 -6.07 8.04 17.47
CA SER A 119 -4.85 8.12 16.66
C SER A 119 -4.70 6.98 15.66
N ILE A 120 -5.44 5.88 15.82
CA ILE A 120 -5.31 4.67 14.99
C ILE A 120 -5.80 4.89 13.55
N PRO A 121 -7.01 5.44 13.30
CA PRO A 121 -7.48 5.65 11.93
C PRO A 121 -6.61 6.56 11.05
N PRO A 122 -6.13 7.75 11.50
CA PRO A 122 -5.25 8.56 10.65
C PRO A 122 -3.92 7.87 10.36
N PHE A 123 -3.39 7.06 11.29
CA PHE A 123 -2.22 6.22 11.06
C PHE A 123 -2.48 5.18 9.96
N LEU A 124 -3.61 4.47 10.01
CA LEU A 124 -3.98 3.51 8.96
C LEU A 124 -4.16 4.19 7.60
N GLN A 125 -4.72 5.40 7.58
CA GLN A 125 -4.90 6.15 6.34
C GLN A 125 -3.55 6.50 5.68
N GLU A 126 -2.62 7.03 6.46
CA GLU A 126 -1.27 7.32 5.99
C GLU A 126 -0.62 6.07 5.39
N LYS A 127 -0.71 4.94 6.11
CA LYS A 127 -0.08 3.69 5.69
C LYS A 127 -0.75 3.04 4.49
N ALA A 128 -2.07 3.18 4.32
CA ALA A 128 -2.75 2.72 3.12
C ALA A 128 -2.22 3.44 1.86
N ILE A 129 -1.97 4.75 1.95
CA ILE A 129 -1.38 5.52 0.86
C ILE A 129 0.07 5.09 0.60
N GLU A 130 0.87 4.90 1.64
CA GLU A 130 2.25 4.42 1.53
C GLU A 130 2.31 3.05 0.84
N LEU A 131 1.51 2.09 1.32
CA LEU A 131 1.43 0.74 0.75
C LEU A 131 0.98 0.76 -0.71
N THR A 132 -0.03 1.56 -1.04
CA THR A 132 -0.53 1.70 -2.42
C THR A 132 0.53 2.29 -3.35
N ASN A 133 1.32 3.24 -2.86
CA ASN A 133 2.46 3.74 -3.62
C ASN A 133 3.51 2.65 -3.83
N LEU A 134 3.83 1.84 -2.82
CA LEU A 134 4.75 0.71 -2.99
C LEU A 134 4.23 -0.28 -4.02
N VAL A 135 2.95 -0.65 -3.97
CA VAL A 135 2.32 -1.51 -4.98
C VAL A 135 2.41 -0.87 -6.36
N ARG A 136 2.12 0.43 -6.49
CA ARG A 136 2.33 1.18 -7.75
C ARG A 136 3.77 1.05 -8.23
N TYR A 137 4.77 1.32 -7.39
CA TYR A 137 6.18 1.24 -7.78
C TYR A 137 6.64 -0.18 -8.12
N SER A 138 6.07 -1.18 -7.47
CA SER A 138 6.34 -2.60 -7.70
C SER A 138 5.65 -3.12 -8.96
N SER A 139 4.45 -2.62 -9.26
CA SER A 139 3.67 -2.92 -10.47
C SER A 139 4.08 -2.10 -11.70
N ILE A 140 4.85 -1.01 -11.54
CA ILE A 140 5.46 -0.27 -12.66
C ILE A 140 6.21 -1.26 -13.56
N GLY A 141 5.59 -1.51 -14.70
CA GLY A 141 6.10 -2.34 -15.77
C GLY A 141 5.51 -3.73 -15.90
N LYS A 142 4.48 -4.14 -15.14
CA LYS A 142 3.77 -5.40 -15.43
C LYS A 142 3.25 -5.47 -16.88
N ASP A 143 2.74 -4.36 -17.42
CA ASP A 143 2.26 -4.21 -18.81
C ASP A 143 3.37 -3.89 -19.82
N TYR A 144 4.60 -3.68 -19.35
CA TYR A 144 5.69 -3.36 -20.26
C TYR A 144 6.09 -4.60 -21.07
N PRO A 145 6.60 -4.42 -22.30
CA PRO A 145 7.12 -5.53 -23.08
C PRO A 145 8.13 -6.34 -22.24
N PRO A 146 8.18 -7.69 -22.38
CA PRO A 146 9.06 -8.55 -21.60
C PRO A 146 10.52 -8.08 -21.50
N PRO A 147 11.15 -7.51 -22.56
CA PRO A 147 12.51 -6.98 -22.45
C PRO A 147 12.65 -5.79 -21.50
N VAL A 148 11.65 -4.89 -21.47
CA VAL A 148 11.66 -3.72 -20.58
C VAL A 148 11.43 -4.16 -19.12
N ARG A 149 10.52 -5.12 -18.90
CA ARG A 149 10.34 -5.76 -17.59
C ARG A 149 11.62 -6.37 -17.06
N LYS A 150 12.28 -7.18 -17.89
CA LYS A 150 13.56 -7.82 -17.54
C LYS A 150 14.62 -6.78 -17.20
N CYS A 151 14.67 -5.68 -17.95
CA CYS A 151 15.55 -4.56 -17.68
C CYS A 151 15.27 -3.93 -16.30
N ILE A 152 14.00 -3.62 -16.00
CA ILE A 152 13.60 -2.99 -14.74
C ILE A 152 13.88 -3.91 -13.54
N SER A 153 13.54 -5.19 -13.62
CA SER A 153 13.80 -6.17 -12.55
C SER A 153 15.28 -6.24 -12.25
N TYR A 154 16.11 -6.40 -13.29
CA TYR A 154 17.56 -6.46 -13.13
C TYR A 154 18.14 -5.19 -12.51
N ILE A 155 17.62 -4.01 -12.89
CA ILE A 155 18.04 -2.73 -12.28
C ILE A 155 17.70 -2.72 -10.78
N LYS A 156 16.47 -3.08 -10.40
CA LYS A 156 16.00 -3.07 -9.00
C LYS A 156 16.81 -4.05 -8.13
N GLU A 157 17.12 -5.24 -8.65
CA GLU A 157 17.87 -6.29 -7.95
C GLU A 157 19.39 -6.02 -7.85
N ASN A 158 19.93 -5.03 -8.59
CA ASN A 158 21.37 -4.79 -8.69
C ASN A 158 21.72 -3.29 -8.53
N LEU A 159 21.00 -2.57 -7.68
CA LEU A 159 21.22 -1.13 -7.47
C LEU A 159 22.59 -0.81 -6.84
N GLU A 160 23.16 -1.72 -6.05
CA GLU A 160 24.51 -1.55 -5.49
C GLU A 160 25.63 -1.70 -6.54
N LYS A 161 25.34 -2.30 -7.70
CA LYS A 161 26.34 -2.54 -8.75
C LYS A 161 26.44 -1.37 -9.73
N LYS A 162 27.52 -1.36 -10.52
CA LYS A 162 27.70 -0.45 -11.65
C LYS A 162 26.86 -0.93 -12.84
N LEU A 163 25.67 -0.36 -13.00
CA LEU A 163 24.77 -0.64 -14.12
C LEU A 163 25.17 0.21 -15.34
N THR A 164 25.35 -0.44 -16.49
CA THR A 164 25.64 0.24 -17.77
C THR A 164 24.63 -0.19 -18.82
N LEU A 165 24.36 0.68 -19.81
CA LEU A 165 23.45 0.35 -20.91
C LEU A 165 23.89 -0.93 -21.64
N GLY A 166 25.19 -1.09 -21.90
CA GLY A 166 25.74 -2.29 -22.53
C GLY A 166 25.50 -3.56 -21.71
N GLY A 167 25.64 -3.50 -20.39
CA GLY A 167 25.33 -4.63 -19.50
C GLY A 167 23.85 -5.00 -19.52
N LEU A 168 22.97 -4.00 -19.42
CA LEU A 168 21.52 -4.21 -19.46
C LEU A 168 21.05 -4.75 -20.81
N SER A 169 21.68 -4.32 -21.90
CA SER A 169 21.40 -4.80 -23.26
C SER A 169 21.69 -6.29 -23.43
N LYS A 170 22.81 -6.76 -22.86
CA LYS A 170 23.15 -8.19 -22.82
C LYS A 170 22.13 -8.99 -22.00
N VAL A 171 21.73 -8.49 -20.82
CA VAL A 171 20.71 -9.14 -19.99
C VAL A 171 19.37 -9.25 -20.73
N CYS A 172 19.00 -8.22 -21.48
CA CYS A 172 17.74 -8.18 -22.23
C CYS A 172 17.80 -8.84 -23.60
N SER A 173 18.96 -9.33 -24.04
CA SER A 173 19.19 -9.88 -25.38
C SER A 173 18.81 -8.92 -26.52
N LEU A 174 19.06 -7.62 -26.33
CA LEU A 174 18.77 -6.54 -27.28
C LEU A 174 20.03 -5.72 -27.60
N SER A 175 20.01 -4.97 -28.71
CA SER A 175 21.03 -3.96 -28.95
C SER A 175 20.86 -2.76 -28.01
N PRO A 176 21.94 -2.06 -27.63
CA PRO A 176 21.87 -0.88 -26.76
C PRO A 176 20.91 0.21 -27.23
N ASP A 177 20.93 0.51 -28.52
CA ASP A 177 20.08 1.55 -29.10
C ASP A 177 18.61 1.15 -29.08
N TYR A 178 18.32 -0.11 -29.41
CA TYR A 178 16.95 -0.63 -29.39
C TYR A 178 16.40 -0.71 -27.96
N LEU A 179 17.19 -1.18 -27.00
CA LEU A 179 16.78 -1.18 -25.58
C LEU A 179 16.53 0.23 -25.08
N SER A 180 17.41 1.20 -25.39
CA SER A 180 17.26 2.60 -24.97
C SER A 180 15.98 3.23 -25.53
N ALA A 181 15.72 3.05 -26.83
CA ALA A 181 14.52 3.56 -27.48
C ALA A 181 13.25 2.90 -26.94
N LEU A 182 13.24 1.57 -26.82
CA LEU A 182 12.11 0.80 -26.31
C LEU A 182 11.80 1.18 -24.85
N PHE A 183 12.82 1.29 -24.01
CA PHE A 183 12.67 1.67 -22.60
C PHE A 183 12.12 3.09 -22.48
N LYS A 184 12.66 4.05 -23.23
CA LYS A 184 12.18 5.44 -23.19
C LYS A 184 10.73 5.56 -23.70
N LYS A 185 10.40 4.85 -24.79
CA LYS A 185 9.03 4.81 -25.33
C LYS A 185 8.03 4.24 -24.33
N THR A 186 8.44 3.20 -23.60
CA THR A 186 7.56 2.47 -22.68
C THR A 186 7.43 3.17 -21.32
N THR A 187 8.55 3.65 -20.76
CA THR A 187 8.60 4.18 -19.39
C THR A 187 8.52 5.71 -19.32
N GLY A 188 8.56 6.40 -20.46
CA GLY A 188 8.60 7.86 -20.56
C GLY A 188 9.94 8.50 -20.15
N GLN A 189 10.93 7.71 -19.74
CA GLN A 189 12.22 8.21 -19.26
C GLN A 189 13.41 7.37 -19.72
N ASN A 190 14.59 7.98 -19.71
CA ASN A 190 15.82 7.32 -20.09
C ASN A 190 16.27 6.34 -18.99
N ILE A 191 16.89 5.22 -19.37
CA ILE A 191 17.41 4.18 -18.45
C ILE A 191 18.32 4.78 -17.37
N SER A 192 19.27 5.65 -17.75
CA SER A 192 20.20 6.27 -16.79
C SER A 192 19.48 7.12 -15.73
N ARG A 193 18.42 7.82 -16.14
CA ARG A 193 17.59 8.63 -15.23
C ARG A 193 16.79 7.74 -14.27
N PHE A 194 16.25 6.63 -14.79
CA PHE A 194 15.57 5.63 -13.98
C PHE A 194 16.50 5.03 -12.92
N ILE A 195 17.70 4.59 -13.30
CA ILE A 195 18.72 4.04 -12.37
C ILE A 195 19.06 5.07 -11.28
N LEU A 196 19.32 6.32 -11.67
CA LEU A 196 19.64 7.38 -10.72
C LEU A 196 18.53 7.60 -9.70
N ARG A 197 17.27 7.64 -10.16
CA ARG A 197 16.10 7.80 -9.27
C ARG A 197 16.01 6.64 -8.29
N GLN A 198 16.14 5.39 -8.76
CA GLN A 198 16.09 4.22 -7.88
C GLN A 198 17.22 4.21 -6.84
N LYS A 199 18.43 4.63 -7.22
CA LYS A 199 19.55 4.77 -6.26
C LYS A 199 19.29 5.85 -5.22
N LEU A 200 18.72 6.99 -5.62
CA LEU A 200 18.36 8.08 -4.70
C LEU A 200 17.30 7.63 -3.69
N GLU A 201 16.26 6.92 -4.15
CA GLU A 201 15.23 6.39 -3.25
C GLU A 201 15.81 5.37 -2.27
N LEU A 202 16.69 4.46 -2.74
CA LEU A 202 17.40 3.53 -1.86
C LEU A 202 18.30 4.26 -0.85
N SER A 203 19.03 5.30 -1.28
CA SER A 203 19.86 6.09 -0.35
C SER A 203 19.01 6.82 0.70
N LYS A 204 17.85 7.36 0.33
CA LYS A 204 16.91 7.97 1.28
C LYS A 204 16.39 6.93 2.27
N SER A 205 16.02 5.73 1.80
CA SER A 205 15.53 4.68 2.69
C SER A 205 16.61 4.19 3.65
N LEU A 206 17.86 4.10 3.20
CA LEU A 206 19.02 3.75 4.04
C LEU A 206 19.35 4.85 5.07
N LEU A 207 19.23 6.13 4.69
CA LEU A 207 19.46 7.25 5.62
C LEU A 207 18.34 7.38 6.66
N ASN A 208 17.10 7.07 6.29
CA ASN A 208 15.95 7.07 7.20
C ASN A 208 15.82 5.77 8.02
N GLY A 209 16.46 4.68 7.57
CA GLY A 209 16.45 3.36 8.20
C GLY A 209 17.78 3.02 8.87
N LYS A 210 17.96 3.49 10.10
CA LYS A 210 18.90 2.98 11.12
C LYS A 210 20.37 2.79 10.69
N TYR A 211 21.20 3.75 11.08
CA TYR A 211 22.46 3.40 11.75
C TYR A 211 22.11 2.95 13.19
N ASP A 212 21.94 1.65 13.41
CA ASP A 212 22.25 1.04 14.70
C ASP A 212 23.55 0.25 14.49
N TYR A 213 24.69 0.91 14.69
CA TYR A 213 25.89 0.21 15.16
C TYR A 213 25.83 0.25 16.68
N SER A 214 25.37 -0.84 17.29
CA SER A 214 25.72 -1.30 18.64
C SER A 214 25.24 -2.74 18.82
#